data_AF-A0A7V9VYT2-F1
#
_entry.id   AF-A0A7V9VYT2-F1
#
_cell.length_a   1.000
_cell.length_b   1.000
_cell.length_c   1.000
_cell.angle_alpha   90.00
_cell.angle_beta   90.00
_cell.angle_gamma   90.00
#
_symmetry.space_group_name_H-M   'P 1'
#
loop_
_entity.id
_entity.type
_entity.pdbx_description
1 polymer ?
#
loop_
_entity_poly.entity_id
_entity_poly.type
_entity_poly.pdbx_seq_one_letter_code
_entity_poly.pdbx_strand_id
1 'polypeptide(L)'
;MTRIGETLRRYPAFSWGLTLLLVLLLMVALGYGYRQLQERSEAPLFRVVINGEALVLDGESHAALGKEFSVLAGRLDLYLRDEMQPWLDARLDTAFSPLQAAIPDYLDWHFSLRGSYLRLAVALGGDLDEWLEAQLTERLIERSGIAASLEALESDFGVRLEQVQQRVVTEIGSKLHSRYANRQTTVASGTELPTIDLDLLLERTLQGHWDEARWGSSGAGGVVGFAAGRALTQRLVAGTAMQGSRALMARIAPRLGMHAARSVGTGAATTAATAPTGPAALMAGTVAAGMTLAGFAGTEYALLKAEESRYRNDMHAELEVELTRVKAEVRQTFETVATDRAQALEREFQAGMRHAEDSGQVPSQYRILGGR
;
A
#
# COMPACT_ATOMS: atom_id res chain seq x y z
N MET A 1 102.61 -48.76 -7.59
CA MET A 1 101.56 -48.36 -6.61
C MET A 1 101.37 -46.86 -6.79
N THR A 2 100.22 -46.26 -7.09
CA THR A 2 98.84 -46.68 -7.33
C THR A 2 98.15 -45.44 -7.93
N ARG A 3 97.47 -45.62 -9.06
CA ARG A 3 96.56 -44.64 -9.69
C ARG A 3 95.38 -44.35 -8.77
N ILE A 4 95.14 -43.09 -8.38
CA ILE A 4 93.83 -42.54 -7.96
C ILE A 4 93.97 -41.00 -8.09
N GLY A 5 93.16 -40.21 -8.80
CA GLY A 5 91.99 -40.42 -9.62
C GLY A 5 91.69 -39.09 -10.32
N GLU A 6 91.84 -39.06 -11.64
CA GLU A 6 91.29 -38.01 -12.49
C GLU A 6 89.78 -38.25 -12.65
N THR A 7 88.96 -37.60 -11.85
CA THR A 7 87.55 -37.42 -12.16
C THR A 7 87.08 -36.14 -11.50
N LEU A 8 86.86 -35.09 -12.28
CA LEU A 8 85.87 -34.01 -12.08
C LEU A 8 86.12 -32.89 -13.11
N ARG A 9 86.05 -33.23 -14.40
CA ARG A 9 86.01 -32.25 -15.49
C ARG A 9 84.94 -32.64 -16.49
N ARG A 10 83.70 -32.25 -16.17
CA ARG A 10 82.44 -32.20 -16.95
C ARG A 10 81.42 -31.89 -15.84
N TYR A 11 80.84 -30.70 -15.72
CA TYR A 11 79.82 -30.15 -16.61
C TYR A 11 79.81 -28.60 -16.56
N PRO A 12 80.41 -27.87 -17.52
CA PRO A 12 80.15 -26.43 -17.66
C PRO A 12 78.78 -26.15 -18.32
N ALA A 13 78.15 -27.14 -18.97
CA ALA A 13 76.88 -26.95 -19.66
C ALA A 13 75.67 -26.86 -18.73
N PHE A 14 75.71 -27.49 -17.55
CA PHE A 14 74.57 -27.55 -16.63
C PHE A 14 74.39 -26.23 -15.86
N SER A 15 75.48 -25.54 -15.49
CA SER A 15 75.41 -24.24 -14.82
C SER A 15 74.86 -23.14 -15.74
N TRP A 16 75.22 -23.20 -17.03
CA TRP A 16 74.72 -22.27 -18.04
C TRP A 16 73.21 -22.45 -18.31
N GLY A 17 72.74 -23.70 -18.37
CA GLY A 17 71.31 -23.99 -18.53
C GLY A 17 70.47 -23.47 -17.36
N LEU A 18 70.98 -23.61 -16.13
CA LEU A 18 70.28 -23.16 -14.92
C LEU A 18 70.24 -21.62 -14.83
N THR A 19 71.32 -20.93 -15.20
CA THR A 19 71.31 -19.46 -15.30
C THR A 19 70.36 -18.95 -16.39
N LEU A 20 70.29 -19.63 -17.54
CA LEU A 20 69.37 -19.26 -18.63
C LEU A 20 67.92 -19.44 -18.21
N LEU A 21 67.61 -20.53 -17.51
CA LEU A 21 66.27 -20.80 -16.99
C LEU A 21 65.87 -19.79 -15.91
N LEU A 22 66.79 -19.40 -15.02
CA LEU A 22 66.55 -18.37 -14.02
C LEU A 22 66.28 -17.00 -14.66
N VAL A 23 67.06 -16.62 -15.67
CA VAL A 23 66.86 -15.36 -16.42
C VAL A 23 65.52 -15.38 -17.17
N LEU A 24 65.16 -16.52 -17.77
CA LEU A 24 63.87 -16.67 -18.46
C LEU A 24 62.70 -16.54 -17.48
N LEU A 25 62.79 -17.17 -16.31
CA LEU A 25 61.78 -17.10 -15.27
C LEU A 25 61.64 -15.68 -14.70
N LEU A 26 62.77 -14.97 -14.53
CA LEU A 26 62.78 -13.57 -14.13
C LEU A 26 62.14 -12.66 -15.19
N MET A 27 62.43 -12.87 -16.49
CA MET A 27 61.80 -12.11 -17.58
C MET A 27 60.29 -12.36 -17.67
N VAL A 28 59.84 -13.60 -17.45
CA VAL A 28 58.41 -13.92 -17.39
C VAL A 28 57.76 -13.24 -16.19
N ALA A 29 58.38 -13.28 -15.01
CA ALA A 29 57.89 -12.60 -13.82
C ALA A 29 57.85 -11.07 -13.99
N LEU A 30 58.89 -10.47 -14.59
CA LEU A 30 58.92 -9.05 -14.93
C LEU A 30 57.87 -8.68 -15.96
N GLY A 31 57.70 -9.50 -17.01
CA GLY A 31 56.69 -9.28 -18.04
C GLY A 31 55.28 -9.36 -17.48
N TYR A 32 55.03 -10.33 -16.60
CA TYR A 32 53.76 -10.45 -15.89
C TYR A 32 53.51 -9.27 -14.95
N GLY A 33 54.52 -8.88 -14.17
CA GLY A 33 54.45 -7.70 -13.30
C GLY A 33 54.23 -6.41 -14.09
N TYR A 34 54.96 -6.21 -15.20
CA TYR A 34 54.82 -5.05 -16.07
C TYR A 34 53.43 -4.98 -16.69
N ARG A 35 52.89 -6.11 -17.18
CA ARG A 35 51.54 -6.17 -17.74
C ARG A 35 50.47 -5.84 -16.70
N GLN A 36 50.64 -6.35 -15.48
CA GLN A 36 49.73 -6.09 -14.35
C GLN A 36 49.82 -4.64 -13.85
N LEU A 37 51.01 -4.03 -13.89
CA LEU A 37 51.20 -2.60 -13.63
C LEU A 37 50.64 -1.73 -14.74
N GLN A 38 50.77 -2.14 -16.00
CA GLN A 38 50.28 -1.41 -17.15
C GLN A 38 48.74 -1.42 -17.21
N GLU A 39 48.11 -2.57 -16.94
CA GLU A 39 46.67 -2.70 -16.78
C GLU A 39 46.12 -1.83 -15.64
N ARG A 40 46.89 -1.66 -14.55
CA ARG A 40 46.52 -0.74 -13.46
C ARG A 40 46.78 0.73 -13.78
N SER A 41 47.80 1.05 -14.57
CA SER A 41 48.10 2.43 -14.95
C SER A 41 47.20 2.98 -16.06
N GLU A 42 46.59 2.09 -16.86
CA GLU A 42 45.67 2.44 -17.95
C GLU A 42 44.18 2.35 -17.54
N ALA A 43 43.90 2.00 -16.27
CA ALA A 43 42.52 1.95 -15.78
C ALA A 43 41.88 3.35 -15.85
N PRO A 44 40.75 3.52 -16.54
CA PRO A 44 40.11 4.83 -16.66
C PRO A 44 39.67 5.32 -15.29
N LEU A 45 39.91 6.61 -15.07
CA LEU A 45 39.49 7.34 -13.89
C LEU A 45 38.15 8.02 -14.18
N PHE A 46 37.26 8.00 -13.19
CA PHE A 46 35.91 8.57 -13.28
C PHE A 46 35.72 9.60 -12.19
N ARG A 47 35.07 10.72 -12.53
CA ARG A 47 34.61 11.70 -11.55
C ARG A 47 33.14 11.46 -11.27
N VAL A 48 32.79 11.15 -10.03
CA VAL A 48 31.41 10.93 -9.60
C VAL A 48 31.05 11.96 -8.54
N VAL A 49 30.00 12.77 -8.77
CA VAL A 49 29.52 13.76 -7.80
C VAL A 49 28.46 13.10 -6.93
N ILE A 50 28.69 13.07 -5.61
CA ILE A 50 27.78 12.51 -4.61
C ILE A 50 27.76 13.41 -3.37
N ASN A 51 26.58 13.85 -2.96
CA ASN A 51 26.33 14.85 -1.92
C ASN A 51 27.11 16.16 -2.12
N GLY A 52 27.25 16.62 -3.37
CA GLY A 52 27.96 17.85 -3.73
C GLY A 52 29.48 17.72 -3.74
N GLU A 53 30.03 16.55 -3.41
CA GLU A 53 31.47 16.29 -3.46
C GLU A 53 31.84 15.45 -4.70
N ALA A 54 32.84 15.91 -5.44
CA ALA A 54 33.38 15.19 -6.59
C ALA A 54 34.41 14.14 -6.13
N LEU A 55 34.01 12.87 -6.18
CA LEU A 55 34.88 11.74 -5.91
C LEU A 55 35.57 11.29 -7.20
N VAL A 56 36.88 11.07 -7.16
CA VAL A 56 37.60 10.45 -8.28
C VAL A 56 37.81 8.97 -7.96
N LEU A 57 37.22 8.10 -8.78
CA LEU A 57 37.26 6.66 -8.62
C LEU A 57 38.00 6.00 -9.79
N ASP A 58 38.75 4.94 -9.49
CA ASP A 58 39.23 4.01 -10.52
C ASP A 58 38.06 3.17 -11.10
N GLY A 59 38.30 2.49 -12.22
CA GLY A 59 37.26 1.68 -12.88
C GLY A 59 36.69 0.53 -12.04
N GLU A 60 37.46 -0.08 -11.13
CA GLU A 60 36.97 -1.13 -10.22
C GLU A 60 36.06 -0.53 -9.14
N SER A 61 36.49 0.58 -8.54
CA SER A 61 35.71 1.34 -7.56
C SER A 61 34.42 1.90 -8.16
N HIS A 62 34.47 2.39 -9.40
CA HIS A 62 33.29 2.85 -10.15
C HIS A 62 32.29 1.71 -10.41
N ALA A 63 32.76 0.56 -10.88
CA ALA A 63 31.91 -0.61 -11.12
C ALA A 63 31.28 -1.14 -9.80
N ALA A 64 32.05 -1.14 -8.71
CA ALA A 64 31.56 -1.52 -7.38
C ALA A 64 30.46 -0.57 -6.88
N LEU A 65 30.66 0.75 -7.04
CA LEU A 65 29.67 1.77 -6.67
C LEU A 65 28.36 1.55 -7.41
N GLY A 66 28.44 1.36 -8.72
CA GLY A 66 27.25 1.14 -9.51
C GLY A 66 26.48 -0.13 -9.17
N LYS A 67 27.20 -1.22 -8.90
CA LYS A 67 26.58 -2.48 -8.45
C LYS A 67 25.87 -2.31 -7.10
N GLU A 68 26.46 -1.54 -6.20
CA GLU A 68 25.85 -1.24 -4.91
C GLU A 68 24.62 -0.34 -5.07
N PHE A 69 24.71 0.70 -5.90
CA PHE A 69 23.59 1.56 -6.24
C PHE A 69 22.44 0.76 -6.87
N SER A 70 22.70 -0.15 -7.81
CA SER A 70 21.65 -0.96 -8.42
C SER A 70 20.98 -1.92 -7.43
N VAL A 71 21.75 -2.48 -6.49
CA VAL A 71 21.19 -3.29 -5.39
C VAL A 71 20.34 -2.44 -4.44
N LEU A 72 20.76 -1.20 -4.14
CA LEU A 72 19.98 -0.28 -3.31
C LEU A 72 18.69 0.16 -4.02
N ALA A 73 18.78 0.50 -5.30
CA ALA A 73 17.65 0.88 -6.14
C ALA A 73 16.64 -0.27 -6.27
N GLY A 74 17.11 -1.50 -6.49
CA GLY A 74 16.27 -2.70 -6.56
C GLY A 74 15.66 -3.15 -5.22
N ARG A 75 15.92 -2.43 -4.13
CA ARG A 75 15.30 -2.65 -2.81
C ARG A 75 14.44 -1.47 -2.36
N LEU A 76 14.25 -0.45 -3.21
CA LEU A 76 13.48 0.74 -2.86
C LEU A 76 12.05 0.42 -2.47
N ASP A 77 11.40 -0.55 -3.13
CA ASP A 77 10.03 -0.94 -2.81
C ASP A 77 9.90 -1.45 -1.38
N LEU A 78 10.86 -2.26 -0.92
CA LEU A 78 10.87 -2.83 0.43
C LEU A 78 11.07 -1.73 1.47
N TYR A 79 11.99 -0.80 1.23
CA TYR A 79 12.21 0.34 2.14
C TYR A 79 10.99 1.27 2.21
N LEU A 80 10.40 1.59 1.06
CA LEU A 80 9.20 2.42 0.99
C LEU A 80 8.03 1.75 1.71
N ARG A 81 7.82 0.45 1.50
CA ARG A 81 6.78 -0.33 2.19
C ARG A 81 6.99 -0.34 3.70
N ASP A 82 8.19 -0.67 4.18
CA ASP A 82 8.50 -0.77 5.61
C ASP A 82 8.29 0.55 6.34
N GLU A 83 8.66 1.67 5.71
CA GLU A 83 8.49 3.01 6.30
C GLU A 83 7.04 3.54 6.19
N MET A 84 6.31 3.19 5.12
CA MET A 84 4.94 3.65 4.89
C MET A 84 3.89 2.83 5.65
N GLN A 85 4.13 1.54 5.87
CA GLN A 85 3.11 0.62 6.38
C GLN A 85 2.63 0.98 7.80
N PRO A 86 3.50 1.26 8.79
CA PRO A 86 3.06 1.66 10.13
C PRO A 86 2.27 2.98 10.11
N TRP A 87 2.69 3.91 9.26
CA TRP A 87 2.03 5.20 9.10
C TRP A 87 0.64 5.04 8.46
N LEU A 88 0.53 4.22 7.40
CA LEU A 88 -0.72 3.94 6.70
C LEU A 88 -1.72 3.25 7.63
N ASP A 89 -1.27 2.31 8.45
CA ASP A 89 -2.11 1.61 9.41
C ASP A 89 -2.74 2.56 10.43
N ALA A 90 -1.90 3.39 11.06
CA ALA A 90 -2.37 4.39 12.02
C ALA A 90 -3.30 5.43 11.36
N ARG A 91 -3.02 5.84 10.12
CA ARG A 91 -3.84 6.83 9.41
C ARG A 91 -5.18 6.24 8.96
N LEU A 92 -5.21 4.99 8.52
CA LEU A 92 -6.45 4.27 8.21
C LEU A 92 -7.33 4.08 9.46
N ASP A 93 -6.74 3.70 10.59
CA ASP A 93 -7.48 3.63 11.86
C ASP A 93 -8.14 4.96 12.21
N THR A 94 -7.38 6.05 12.07
CA THR A 94 -7.89 7.40 12.32
C THR A 94 -9.01 7.77 11.33
N ALA A 95 -8.85 7.46 10.04
CA ALA A 95 -9.82 7.81 9.01
C ALA A 95 -11.14 7.05 9.16
N PHE A 96 -11.09 5.78 9.59
CA PHE A 96 -12.27 4.93 9.75
C PHE A 96 -12.94 5.04 11.14
N SER A 97 -12.26 5.62 12.13
CA SER A 97 -12.77 5.77 13.49
C SER A 97 -14.15 6.47 13.58
N PRO A 98 -14.42 7.58 12.85
CA PRO A 98 -15.74 8.22 12.88
C PRO A 98 -16.86 7.32 12.37
N LEU A 99 -16.59 6.52 11.34
CA LEU A 99 -17.55 5.59 10.76
C LEU A 99 -17.83 4.42 11.72
N GLN A 100 -16.80 3.88 12.38
CA GLN A 100 -16.97 2.86 13.42
C GLN A 100 -17.80 3.39 14.59
N ALA A 101 -17.52 4.62 15.04
CA ALA A 101 -18.25 5.28 16.13
C ALA A 101 -19.71 5.59 15.78
N ALA A 102 -20.07 5.67 14.49
CA ALA A 102 -21.43 5.91 14.03
C ALA A 102 -22.31 4.64 13.98
N ILE A 103 -21.72 3.44 14.08
CA ILE A 103 -22.47 2.17 14.05
C ILE A 103 -23.52 2.11 15.18
N PRO A 104 -23.20 2.37 16.46
CA PRO A 104 -24.19 2.32 17.53
C PRO A 104 -25.38 3.25 17.31
N ASP A 105 -25.14 4.47 16.84
CA ASP A 105 -26.19 5.46 16.56
C ASP A 105 -27.13 5.00 15.44
N TYR A 106 -26.58 4.37 14.40
CA TYR A 106 -27.37 3.75 13.35
C TYR A 106 -28.25 2.61 13.89
N LEU A 107 -27.70 1.74 14.74
CA LEU A 107 -28.43 0.64 15.36
C LEU A 107 -29.54 1.14 16.31
N ASP A 108 -29.28 2.19 17.09
CA ASP A 108 -30.26 2.84 17.96
C ASP A 108 -31.45 3.35 17.16
N TRP A 109 -31.21 3.97 16.01
CA TRP A 109 -32.27 4.36 15.10
C TRP A 109 -32.99 3.14 14.51
N HIS A 110 -32.26 2.13 14.02
CA HIS A 110 -32.82 0.96 13.35
C HIS A 110 -33.79 0.19 14.26
N PHE A 111 -33.38 -0.03 15.51
CA PHE A 111 -34.18 -0.70 16.53
C PHE A 111 -35.07 0.26 17.32
N SER A 112 -35.17 1.54 16.95
CA SER A 112 -36.13 2.45 17.58
C SER A 112 -37.57 2.14 17.14
N LEU A 113 -38.54 2.56 17.97
CA LEU A 113 -39.96 2.54 17.61
C LEU A 113 -40.19 3.26 16.27
N ARG A 114 -39.63 4.47 16.12
CA ARG A 114 -39.75 5.27 14.91
C ARG A 114 -39.17 4.55 13.69
N GLY A 115 -37.97 3.99 13.80
CA GLY A 115 -37.33 3.24 12.72
C GLY A 115 -38.15 2.02 12.30
N SER A 116 -38.70 1.29 13.27
CA SER A 116 -39.54 0.12 13.02
C SER A 116 -40.85 0.47 12.31
N TYR A 117 -41.52 1.56 12.69
CA TYR A 117 -42.73 2.03 11.99
C TYR A 117 -42.43 2.52 10.57
N LEU A 118 -41.32 3.22 10.35
CA LEU A 118 -40.93 3.67 9.01
C LEU A 118 -40.59 2.49 8.09
N ARG A 119 -39.79 1.52 8.58
CA ARG A 119 -39.51 0.27 7.85
C ARG A 119 -40.81 -0.42 7.42
N LEU A 120 -41.77 -0.53 8.35
CA LEU A 120 -43.04 -1.15 8.06
C LEU A 120 -43.84 -0.37 6.99
N ALA A 121 -43.93 0.95 7.12
CA ALA A 121 -44.67 1.79 6.17
C ALA A 121 -44.10 1.68 4.75
N VAL A 122 -42.77 1.70 4.62
CA VAL A 122 -42.10 1.57 3.31
C VAL A 122 -42.22 0.15 2.76
N ALA A 123 -42.14 -0.88 3.61
CA ALA A 123 -42.32 -2.26 3.20
C ALA A 123 -43.69 -2.53 2.55
N LEU A 124 -44.74 -1.82 2.97
CA LEU A 124 -46.07 -1.89 2.34
C LEU A 124 -46.08 -1.28 0.93
N GLY A 125 -45.16 -0.35 0.64
CA GLY A 125 -44.99 0.27 -0.68
C GLY A 125 -44.13 -0.53 -1.65
N GLY A 126 -43.31 -1.46 -1.17
CA GLY A 126 -42.44 -2.32 -1.99
C GLY A 126 -40.98 -1.85 -2.11
N ASP A 127 -40.65 -0.64 -1.64
CA ASP A 127 -39.32 0.00 -1.84
C ASP A 127 -38.40 -0.11 -0.61
N LEU A 128 -38.59 -1.12 0.24
CA LEU A 128 -37.89 -1.25 1.51
C LEU A 128 -36.37 -1.29 1.38
N ASP A 129 -35.88 -2.02 0.37
CA ASP A 129 -34.45 -2.25 0.19
C ASP A 129 -33.71 -0.96 -0.18
N GLU A 130 -34.22 -0.24 -1.18
CA GLU A 130 -33.68 1.04 -1.62
C GLU A 130 -33.73 2.09 -0.49
N TRP A 131 -34.83 2.11 0.28
CA TRP A 131 -34.96 3.02 1.41
C TRP A 131 -34.00 2.69 2.57
N LEU A 132 -33.80 1.41 2.88
CA LEU A 132 -32.83 0.99 3.90
C LEU A 132 -31.40 1.32 3.50
N GLU A 133 -31.06 1.16 2.22
CA GLU A 133 -29.79 1.60 1.64
C GLU A 133 -29.59 3.11 1.79
N ALA A 134 -30.62 3.90 1.45
CA ALA A 134 -30.57 5.35 1.60
C ALA A 134 -30.37 5.76 3.08
N GLN A 135 -31.07 5.10 4.02
CA GLN A 135 -30.92 5.40 5.44
C GLN A 135 -29.58 4.94 6.02
N LEU A 136 -29.02 3.82 5.55
CA LEU A 136 -27.66 3.43 5.91
C LEU A 136 -26.66 4.46 5.40
N THR A 137 -26.79 4.87 4.13
CA THR A 137 -25.89 5.87 3.52
C THR A 137 -25.94 7.19 4.27
N GLU A 138 -27.14 7.76 4.44
CA GLU A 138 -27.34 9.03 5.13
C GLU A 138 -26.80 8.96 6.58
N ARG A 139 -27.22 7.95 7.35
CA ARG A 139 -26.97 7.93 8.80
C ARG A 139 -25.61 7.42 9.20
N LEU A 140 -25.07 6.47 8.45
CA LEU A 140 -23.80 5.81 8.77
C LEU A 140 -22.64 6.42 7.96
N ILE A 141 -22.81 6.64 6.66
CA ILE A 141 -21.72 7.08 5.77
C ILE A 141 -21.61 8.60 5.73
N GLU A 142 -22.67 9.31 5.37
CA GLU A 142 -22.62 10.77 5.19
C GLU A 142 -22.39 11.48 6.53
N ARG A 143 -23.15 11.09 7.57
CA ARG A 143 -23.03 11.70 8.90
C ARG A 143 -21.72 11.38 9.63
N SER A 144 -21.05 10.28 9.30
CA SER A 144 -19.73 9.99 9.88
C SER A 144 -18.61 10.85 9.29
N GLY A 145 -18.83 11.48 8.13
CA GLY A 145 -17.79 12.28 7.47
C GLY A 145 -16.63 11.44 6.94
N ILE A 146 -16.83 10.14 6.69
CA ILE A 146 -15.79 9.24 6.18
C ILE A 146 -15.21 9.72 4.85
N ALA A 147 -16.03 10.33 3.98
CA ALA A 147 -15.57 10.87 2.69
C ALA A 147 -14.45 11.92 2.88
N ALA A 148 -14.67 12.90 3.77
CA ALA A 148 -13.66 13.91 4.08
C ALA A 148 -12.42 13.31 4.76
N SER A 149 -12.61 12.27 5.58
CA SER A 149 -11.52 11.56 6.24
C SER A 149 -10.64 10.77 5.26
N LEU A 150 -11.25 10.16 4.24
CA LEU A 150 -10.54 9.46 3.17
C LEU A 150 -9.82 10.44 2.22
N GLU A 151 -10.43 11.60 1.93
CA GLU A 151 -9.79 12.66 1.16
C GLU A 151 -8.54 13.21 1.89
N ALA A 152 -8.64 13.43 3.21
CA ALA A 152 -7.51 13.83 4.02
C ALA A 152 -6.42 12.74 4.06
N LEU A 153 -6.80 11.47 4.20
CA LEU A 153 -5.86 10.34 4.13
C LEU A 153 -5.11 10.31 2.80
N GLU A 154 -5.80 10.51 1.67
CA GLU A 154 -5.20 10.53 0.34
C GLU A 154 -4.19 11.68 0.20
N SER A 155 -4.57 12.88 0.64
CA SER A 155 -3.68 14.05 0.64
C SER A 155 -2.43 13.82 1.50
N ASP A 156 -2.62 13.32 2.72
CA ASP A 156 -1.51 13.05 3.65
C ASP A 156 -0.60 11.93 3.13
N PHE A 157 -1.16 10.93 2.44
CA PHE A 157 -0.39 9.82 1.86
C PHE A 157 0.59 10.34 0.82
N GLY A 158 0.16 11.24 -0.06
CA GLY A 158 1.03 11.87 -1.05
C GLY A 158 2.19 12.62 -0.41
N VAL A 159 1.90 13.47 0.58
CA VAL A 159 2.92 14.25 1.31
C VAL A 159 3.89 13.32 2.06
N ARG A 160 3.37 12.27 2.72
CA ARG A 160 4.20 11.33 3.45
C ARG A 160 5.10 10.53 2.51
N LEU A 161 4.56 10.05 1.39
CA LEU A 161 5.31 9.29 0.40
C LEU A 161 6.48 10.12 -0.15
N GLU A 162 6.26 11.41 -0.43
CA GLU A 162 7.32 12.35 -0.82
C GLU A 162 8.41 12.46 0.24
N GLN A 163 8.04 12.70 1.50
CA GLN A 163 9.01 12.82 2.60
C GLN A 163 9.85 11.55 2.78
N VAL A 164 9.23 10.38 2.64
CA VAL A 164 9.94 9.09 2.72
C VAL A 164 10.89 8.93 1.54
N GLN A 165 10.46 9.25 0.32
CA GLN A 165 11.32 9.18 -0.86
C GLN A 165 12.55 10.08 -0.76
N GLN A 166 12.36 11.35 -0.37
CA GLN A 166 13.46 12.30 -0.17
C GLN A 166 14.46 11.77 0.87
N ARG A 167 13.96 11.26 2.00
CA ARG A 167 14.81 10.68 3.04
C ARG A 167 15.61 9.48 2.54
N VAL A 168 14.96 8.56 1.84
CA VAL A 168 15.61 7.36 1.29
C VAL A 168 16.71 7.74 0.29
N VAL A 169 16.45 8.72 -0.58
CA VAL A 169 17.43 9.25 -1.53
C VAL A 169 18.63 9.87 -0.81
N THR A 170 18.40 10.73 0.17
CA THR A 170 19.48 11.32 0.98
C THR A 170 20.29 10.25 1.72
N GLU A 171 19.63 9.23 2.26
CA GLU A 171 20.29 8.14 2.97
C GLU A 171 21.16 7.29 2.03
N ILE A 172 20.67 6.97 0.82
CA ILE A 172 21.45 6.27 -0.21
C ILE A 172 22.69 7.09 -0.59
N GLY A 173 22.52 8.39 -0.87
CA GLY A 173 23.62 9.30 -1.19
C GLY A 173 24.67 9.34 -0.08
N SER A 174 24.24 9.51 1.17
CA SER A 174 25.13 9.51 2.35
C SER A 174 25.89 8.19 2.54
N LYS A 175 25.21 7.05 2.40
CA LYS A 175 25.84 5.72 2.51
C LYS A 175 26.90 5.51 1.42
N LEU A 176 26.58 5.82 0.17
CA LEU A 176 27.54 5.70 -0.93
C LEU A 176 28.72 6.65 -0.74
N HIS A 177 28.46 7.92 -0.43
CA HIS A 177 29.52 8.89 -0.18
C HIS A 177 30.48 8.42 0.91
N SER A 178 29.97 8.07 2.10
CA SER A 178 30.81 7.63 3.23
C SER A 178 31.68 6.40 2.91
N ARG A 179 31.20 5.51 2.04
CA ARG A 179 31.91 4.28 1.66
C ARG A 179 33.00 4.51 0.62
N TYR A 180 32.77 5.42 -0.33
CA TYR A 180 33.68 5.66 -1.46
C TYR A 180 34.58 6.87 -1.27
N ALA A 181 34.30 7.77 -0.31
CA ALA A 181 35.17 8.88 0.05
C ALA A 181 36.60 8.45 0.43
N ASN A 182 36.76 7.30 1.08
CA ASN A 182 38.09 6.76 1.45
C ASN A 182 38.79 5.99 0.31
N ARG A 183 38.15 5.84 -0.86
CA ARG A 183 38.67 5.09 -2.03
C ARG A 183 39.06 6.02 -3.18
N GLN A 184 39.30 7.29 -2.88
CA GLN A 184 39.63 8.29 -3.89
C GLN A 184 41.04 8.08 -4.47
N THR A 185 41.16 8.31 -5.77
CA THR A 185 42.44 8.29 -6.48
C THR A 185 42.87 9.73 -6.82
N THR A 186 44.14 10.04 -6.62
CA THR A 186 44.70 11.36 -6.96
C THR A 186 44.90 11.48 -8.47
N VAL A 187 44.45 12.58 -9.06
CA VAL A 187 44.65 12.89 -10.50
C VAL A 187 45.56 14.10 -10.66
N ALA A 188 46.40 14.09 -11.68
CA ALA A 188 47.16 15.27 -12.06
C ALA A 188 46.21 16.39 -12.53
N SER A 189 46.48 17.63 -12.10
CA SER A 189 45.67 18.78 -12.48
C SER A 189 45.61 18.96 -14.00
N GLY A 190 44.41 19.03 -14.56
CA GLY A 190 44.18 19.30 -16.00
C GLY A 190 43.75 18.09 -16.85
N THR A 191 43.62 16.89 -16.28
CA THR A 191 43.06 15.74 -17.00
C THR A 191 41.53 15.85 -17.10
N GLU A 192 40.98 15.83 -18.32
CA GLU A 192 39.54 15.69 -18.54
C GLU A 192 39.09 14.28 -18.17
N LEU A 193 38.12 14.18 -17.25
CA LEU A 193 37.60 12.92 -16.73
C LEU A 193 36.11 12.80 -17.08
N PRO A 194 35.64 11.62 -17.50
CA PRO A 194 34.22 11.28 -17.49
C PRO A 194 33.56 11.68 -16.17
N THR A 195 32.55 12.54 -16.22
CA THR A 195 31.84 13.03 -15.03
C THR A 195 30.42 12.50 -14.98
N ILE A 196 30.08 11.85 -13.87
CA ILE A 196 28.73 11.35 -13.57
C ILE A 196 28.22 12.11 -12.34
N ASP A 197 27.20 12.93 -12.53
CA ASP A 197 26.56 13.66 -11.43
C ASP A 197 25.40 12.82 -10.89
N LEU A 198 25.65 12.10 -9.78
CA LEU A 198 24.63 11.28 -9.15
C LEU A 198 23.58 12.15 -8.46
N ASP A 199 23.97 13.30 -7.91
CA ASP A 199 23.03 14.17 -7.20
C ASP A 199 22.01 14.78 -8.16
N LEU A 200 22.47 15.29 -9.31
CA LEU A 200 21.60 15.80 -10.37
C LEU A 200 20.67 14.69 -10.90
N LEU A 201 21.19 13.46 -11.00
CA LEU A 201 20.39 12.31 -11.41
C LEU A 201 19.28 12.01 -10.39
N LEU A 202 19.62 11.95 -9.09
CA LEU A 202 18.67 11.70 -8.02
C LEU A 202 17.65 12.85 -7.90
N GLU A 203 18.08 14.09 -8.06
CA GLU A 203 17.19 15.26 -8.04
C GLU A 203 16.22 15.25 -9.21
N ARG A 204 16.70 14.99 -10.44
CA ARG A 204 15.87 15.00 -11.65
C ARG A 204 14.83 13.88 -11.68
N THR A 205 15.21 12.69 -11.18
CA THR A 205 14.29 11.55 -11.06
C THR A 205 13.19 11.80 -10.04
N LEU A 206 13.51 12.50 -8.94
CA LEU A 206 12.50 12.95 -7.99
C LEU A 206 11.60 14.03 -8.62
N GLN A 207 12.18 15.07 -9.22
CA GLN A 207 11.46 16.25 -9.73
C GLN A 207 10.49 15.95 -10.89
N GLY A 208 10.86 15.06 -11.81
CA GLY A 208 10.12 14.83 -13.07
C GLY A 208 8.70 14.27 -12.93
N HIS A 209 8.32 13.75 -11.76
CA HIS A 209 7.04 13.06 -11.57
C HIS A 209 6.13 13.69 -10.50
N TRP A 210 6.50 14.79 -9.85
CA TRP A 210 5.61 15.45 -8.88
C TRP A 210 4.36 16.04 -9.56
N ASP A 211 4.50 16.55 -10.78
CA ASP A 211 3.40 17.15 -11.56
C ASP A 211 2.45 16.09 -12.16
N GLU A 212 2.96 14.89 -12.47
CA GLU A 212 2.17 13.77 -13.01
C GLU A 212 1.58 12.89 -11.90
N ALA A 213 2.23 12.85 -10.72
CA ALA A 213 1.71 12.28 -9.48
C ALA A 213 0.63 13.14 -8.81
N ARG A 214 0.23 14.25 -9.46
CA ARG A 214 -1.04 14.95 -9.23
C ARG A 214 -2.20 14.11 -9.79
N TRP A 215 -2.26 12.84 -9.38
CA TRP A 215 -3.32 11.84 -9.51
C TRP A 215 -4.23 12.07 -10.72
N GLY A 216 -3.98 11.34 -11.82
CA GLY A 216 -4.79 11.37 -13.03
C GLY A 216 -6.29 11.58 -12.76
N SER A 217 -6.82 12.65 -13.37
CA SER A 217 -8.19 13.20 -13.31
C SER A 217 -8.42 14.32 -12.29
N SER A 218 -8.06 15.54 -12.69
CA SER A 218 -8.62 16.78 -12.14
C SER A 218 -10.13 16.85 -12.39
N GLY A 219 -10.89 16.29 -11.47
CA GLY A 219 -12.34 16.36 -11.41
C GLY A 219 -12.86 15.82 -10.09
N ALA A 220 -12.64 16.58 -9.00
CA ALA A 220 -13.25 16.41 -7.67
C ALA A 220 -13.24 14.99 -7.08
N GLY A 221 -12.22 14.69 -6.26
CA GLY A 221 -12.10 13.45 -5.50
C GLY A 221 -11.32 12.40 -6.27
N GLY A 222 -10.05 12.20 -5.88
CA GLY A 222 -9.18 11.23 -6.52
C GLY A 222 -9.75 9.82 -6.55
N VAL A 223 -9.09 8.95 -7.33
CA VAL A 223 -9.50 7.57 -7.62
C VAL A 223 -9.83 6.78 -6.35
N VAL A 224 -9.22 7.12 -5.21
CA VAL A 224 -9.48 6.45 -3.93
C VAL A 224 -10.73 7.00 -3.23
N GLY A 225 -10.89 8.32 -3.10
CA GLY A 225 -12.05 8.91 -2.40
C GLY A 225 -13.42 8.57 -3.02
N PHE A 226 -13.56 8.70 -4.34
CA PHE A 226 -14.83 8.43 -5.03
C PHE A 226 -15.14 6.93 -5.18
N ALA A 227 -14.13 6.11 -5.49
CA ALA A 227 -14.31 4.67 -5.64
C ALA A 227 -14.52 3.98 -4.27
N ALA A 228 -13.80 4.42 -3.23
CA ALA A 228 -14.00 3.89 -1.89
C ALA A 228 -15.38 4.24 -1.37
N GLY A 229 -15.87 5.48 -1.50
CA GLY A 229 -17.20 5.87 -1.04
C GLY A 229 -18.31 5.00 -1.64
N ARG A 230 -18.31 4.80 -2.96
CA ARG A 230 -19.32 3.98 -3.65
C ARG A 230 -19.17 2.48 -3.34
N ALA A 231 -17.96 1.95 -3.27
CA ALA A 231 -17.72 0.56 -2.92
C ALA A 231 -18.11 0.25 -1.46
N LEU A 232 -17.88 1.21 -0.56
CA LEU A 232 -18.23 1.14 0.86
C LEU A 232 -19.75 1.10 1.02
N THR A 233 -20.50 1.97 0.33
CA THR A 233 -21.97 1.90 0.29
C THR A 233 -22.46 0.56 -0.26
N GLN A 234 -21.98 0.15 -1.44
CA GLN A 234 -22.44 -1.09 -2.08
C GLN A 234 -22.20 -2.33 -1.20
N ARG A 235 -21.09 -2.39 -0.47
CA ARG A 235 -20.79 -3.53 0.40
C ARG A 235 -21.52 -3.52 1.72
N LEU A 236 -21.66 -2.36 2.36
CA LEU A 236 -22.46 -2.26 3.58
C LEU A 236 -23.94 -2.57 3.30
N VAL A 237 -24.44 -2.23 2.10
CA VAL A 237 -25.81 -2.55 1.66
C VAL A 237 -25.96 -4.01 1.23
N ALA A 238 -24.95 -4.59 0.56
CA ALA A 238 -24.95 -5.99 0.14
C ALA A 238 -24.67 -6.97 1.29
N GLY A 239 -24.19 -6.49 2.43
CA GLY A 239 -23.93 -7.27 3.64
C GLY A 239 -25.16 -8.03 4.14
N THR A 240 -24.92 -9.11 4.88
CA THR A 240 -25.95 -9.94 5.53
C THR A 240 -26.79 -9.17 6.58
N ALA A 241 -26.40 -7.95 6.97
CA ALA A 241 -27.08 -7.09 7.92
C ALA A 241 -28.40 -6.61 7.32
N MET A 242 -28.38 -6.33 6.01
CA MET A 242 -29.58 -6.07 5.22
C MET A 242 -30.38 -7.34 4.89
N GLN A 243 -29.74 -8.52 4.89
CA GLN A 243 -30.48 -9.77 4.78
C GLN A 243 -31.24 -10.10 6.07
N GLY A 244 -30.67 -9.78 7.24
CA GLY A 244 -31.33 -9.87 8.54
C GLY A 244 -32.57 -8.98 8.61
N SER A 245 -32.45 -7.73 8.19
CA SER A 245 -33.59 -6.80 8.12
C SER A 245 -34.68 -7.27 7.14
N ARG A 246 -34.32 -7.85 5.99
CA ARG A 246 -35.25 -8.49 5.04
C ARG A 246 -35.95 -9.71 5.62
N ALA A 247 -35.21 -10.62 6.27
CA ALA A 247 -35.77 -11.83 6.88
C ALA A 247 -36.71 -11.52 8.06
N LEU A 248 -36.43 -10.44 8.78
CA LEU A 248 -37.30 -9.89 9.82
C LEU A 248 -38.61 -9.37 9.25
N MET A 249 -38.57 -8.60 8.16
CA MET A 249 -39.77 -8.09 7.50
C MET A 249 -40.61 -9.20 6.88
N ALA A 250 -39.98 -10.22 6.29
CA ALA A 250 -40.67 -11.42 5.78
C ALA A 250 -41.44 -12.18 6.88
N ARG A 251 -41.06 -12.07 8.16
CA ARG A 251 -41.78 -12.69 9.30
C ARG A 251 -42.95 -11.84 9.80
N ILE A 252 -42.93 -10.53 9.56
CA ILE A 252 -43.96 -9.58 9.97
C ILE A 252 -45.03 -9.43 8.87
N ALA A 253 -44.64 -9.44 7.59
CA ALA A 253 -45.52 -9.35 6.43
C ALA A 253 -46.73 -10.32 6.46
N PRO A 254 -46.58 -11.64 6.76
CA PRO A 254 -47.73 -12.55 6.82
C PRO A 254 -48.67 -12.25 7.99
N ARG A 255 -48.18 -11.69 9.11
CA ARG A 255 -49.04 -11.29 10.25
C ARG A 255 -49.89 -10.06 9.95
N LEU A 256 -49.51 -9.28 8.95
CA LEU A 256 -50.27 -8.13 8.45
C LEU A 256 -51.26 -8.50 7.36
N GLY A 257 -50.90 -9.41 6.46
CA GLY A 257 -51.79 -9.91 5.40
C GLY A 257 -52.91 -10.81 5.90
N MET A 258 -52.74 -11.52 7.04
CA MET A 258 -53.71 -12.51 7.51
C MET A 258 -54.96 -11.92 8.20
N HIS A 259 -54.96 -10.62 8.53
CA HIS A 259 -56.12 -9.97 9.18
C HIS A 259 -57.03 -9.20 8.21
N ALA A 260 -56.56 -8.85 7.00
CA ALA A 260 -57.41 -8.22 5.99
C ALA A 260 -58.36 -9.23 5.29
N ALA A 261 -58.03 -10.52 5.29
CA ALA A 261 -58.82 -11.55 4.59
C ALA A 261 -59.87 -12.28 5.48
N ARG A 262 -59.86 -12.09 6.81
CA ARG A 262 -60.74 -12.85 7.72
C ARG A 262 -62.05 -12.16 8.11
N SER A 263 -62.27 -10.89 7.76
CA SER A 263 -63.47 -10.16 8.18
C SER A 263 -64.66 -10.21 7.21
N VAL A 264 -64.57 -10.91 6.08
CA VAL A 264 -65.64 -10.92 5.07
C VAL A 264 -66.41 -12.26 5.00
N GLY A 265 -66.02 -13.29 5.76
CA GLY A 265 -66.44 -14.67 5.47
C GLY A 265 -67.62 -15.28 6.26
N THR A 266 -67.76 -15.06 7.56
CA THR A 266 -68.69 -15.88 8.36
C THR A 266 -69.19 -15.15 9.60
N GLY A 267 -70.50 -14.90 9.65
CA GLY A 267 -71.20 -14.24 10.76
C GLY A 267 -71.29 -15.08 12.03
N ALA A 268 -70.18 -15.24 12.75
CA ALA A 268 -70.17 -15.81 14.08
C ALA A 268 -69.59 -14.79 15.07
N ALA A 269 -70.42 -14.37 16.02
CA ALA A 269 -70.02 -13.65 17.22
C ALA A 269 -69.21 -14.59 18.13
N THR A 270 -67.98 -14.93 17.73
CA THR A 270 -67.00 -15.50 18.64
C THR A 270 -66.21 -14.36 19.24
N THR A 271 -66.28 -14.29 20.57
CA THR A 271 -65.37 -13.55 21.44
C THR A 271 -64.02 -13.33 20.78
N ALA A 272 -63.66 -12.06 20.55
CA ALA A 272 -62.32 -11.66 20.16
C ALA A 272 -61.34 -12.11 21.26
N ALA A 273 -60.92 -13.38 21.17
CA ALA A 273 -59.71 -13.86 21.78
C ALA A 273 -58.59 -13.05 21.13
N THR A 274 -58.17 -12.04 21.87
CA THR A 274 -56.90 -11.34 21.78
C THR A 274 -55.89 -12.09 20.92
N ALA A 275 -55.76 -11.68 19.67
CA ALA A 275 -54.50 -11.83 18.96
C ALA A 275 -53.64 -10.66 19.45
N PRO A 276 -52.66 -10.86 20.35
CA PRO A 276 -51.66 -9.84 20.55
C PRO A 276 -50.77 -9.84 19.29
N THR A 277 -50.27 -8.66 18.90
CA THR A 277 -49.22 -8.46 17.89
C THR A 277 -49.69 -8.39 16.43
N GLY A 278 -50.10 -7.18 15.99
CA GLY A 278 -50.43 -6.92 14.59
C GLY A 278 -50.95 -5.49 14.33
N PRO A 279 -50.29 -4.69 13.48
CA PRO A 279 -50.69 -3.31 13.13
C PRO A 279 -52.08 -3.13 12.48
N ALA A 280 -52.79 -4.22 12.16
CA ALA A 280 -54.16 -4.16 11.64
C ALA A 280 -55.22 -3.81 12.71
N ALA A 281 -54.86 -3.82 14.01
CA ALA A 281 -55.80 -3.48 15.09
C ALA A 281 -56.20 -1.99 15.13
N LEU A 282 -55.46 -1.11 14.43
CA LEU A 282 -55.78 0.33 14.36
C LEU A 282 -56.96 0.65 13.44
N MET A 283 -57.40 -0.28 12.58
CA MET A 283 -58.50 -0.04 11.64
C MET A 283 -59.84 -0.65 12.09
N ALA A 284 -59.86 -1.39 13.21
CA ALA A 284 -61.06 -2.02 13.73
C ALA A 284 -61.30 -1.65 15.20
N GLY A 285 -62.06 -0.58 15.42
CA GLY A 285 -62.79 -0.38 16.67
C GLY A 285 -62.31 0.78 17.52
N THR A 286 -62.93 1.94 17.32
CA THR A 286 -63.19 2.89 18.40
C THR A 286 -63.91 2.17 19.56
N VAL A 287 -63.65 2.60 20.80
CA VAL A 287 -64.25 2.14 22.09
C VAL A 287 -63.39 1.16 22.92
N ALA A 288 -62.32 1.68 23.52
CA ALA A 288 -61.86 1.35 24.88
C ALA A 288 -60.75 2.34 25.30
N ALA A 289 -61.13 3.59 25.55
CA ALA A 289 -60.23 4.68 25.90
C ALA A 289 -59.94 4.68 27.42
N GLY A 290 -58.72 4.30 27.83
CA GLY A 290 -58.23 4.52 29.19
C GLY A 290 -57.06 3.65 29.63
N MET A 291 -57.13 2.33 29.39
CA MET A 291 -56.09 1.37 29.80
C MET A 291 -55.23 0.83 28.64
N THR A 292 -55.57 1.18 27.41
CA THR A 292 -55.06 0.55 26.20
C THR A 292 -53.74 1.17 25.71
N LEU A 293 -53.57 2.49 25.78
CA LEU A 293 -52.36 3.14 25.23
C LEU A 293 -51.09 2.72 25.98
N ALA A 294 -51.13 2.55 27.30
CA ALA A 294 -50.00 2.07 28.09
C ALA A 294 -49.72 0.56 27.86
N GLY A 295 -50.77 -0.25 27.71
CA GLY A 295 -50.65 -1.68 27.41
C GLY A 295 -50.10 -1.96 26.01
N PHE A 296 -50.58 -1.24 24.99
CA PHE A 296 -50.14 -1.38 23.60
C PHE A 296 -48.73 -0.84 23.37
N ALA A 297 -48.40 0.33 23.93
CA ALA A 297 -47.04 0.84 23.89
C ALA A 297 -46.07 -0.11 24.60
N GLY A 298 -46.49 -0.75 25.70
CA GLY A 298 -45.70 -1.73 26.44
C GLY A 298 -45.45 -3.03 25.65
N THR A 299 -46.45 -3.59 24.98
CA THR A 299 -46.29 -4.83 24.21
C THR A 299 -45.44 -4.65 22.96
N GLU A 300 -45.63 -3.54 22.22
CA GLU A 300 -44.82 -3.23 21.04
C GLU A 300 -43.38 -2.91 21.43
N TYR A 301 -43.19 -2.15 22.52
CA TYR A 301 -41.86 -1.91 23.08
C TYR A 301 -41.17 -3.22 23.52
N ALA A 302 -41.90 -4.14 24.15
CA ALA A 302 -41.37 -5.43 24.57
C ALA A 302 -40.97 -6.32 23.37
N LEU A 303 -41.78 -6.33 22.31
CA LEU A 303 -41.46 -7.07 21.09
C LEU A 303 -40.21 -6.49 20.39
N LEU A 304 -40.14 -5.17 20.30
CA LEU A 304 -39.00 -4.45 19.75
C LEU A 304 -37.72 -4.64 20.57
N LYS A 305 -37.82 -4.65 21.91
CA LYS A 305 -36.68 -5.00 22.78
C LYS A 305 -36.27 -6.46 22.67
N ALA A 306 -37.21 -7.38 22.45
CA ALA A 306 -36.87 -8.77 22.16
C ALA A 306 -36.14 -8.89 20.81
N GLU A 307 -36.57 -8.16 19.78
CA GLU A 307 -35.88 -8.08 18.48
C GLU A 307 -34.47 -7.50 18.64
N GLU A 308 -34.34 -6.34 19.28
CA GLU A 308 -33.06 -5.69 19.56
C GLU A 308 -32.12 -6.64 20.31
N SER A 309 -32.59 -7.28 21.39
CA SER A 309 -31.77 -8.20 22.19
C SER A 309 -31.26 -9.40 21.38
N ARG A 310 -32.00 -9.81 20.33
CA ARG A 310 -31.67 -10.96 19.51
C ARG A 310 -30.77 -10.61 18.34
N TYR A 311 -30.96 -9.46 17.70
CA TYR A 311 -30.36 -9.14 16.40
C TYR A 311 -29.37 -7.99 16.43
N ARG A 312 -29.37 -7.14 17.47
CA ARG A 312 -28.50 -5.96 17.52
C ARG A 312 -27.03 -6.33 17.51
N ASN A 313 -26.62 -7.30 18.32
CA ASN A 313 -25.22 -7.70 18.44
C ASN A 313 -24.72 -8.34 17.14
N ASP A 314 -25.54 -9.18 16.50
CA ASP A 314 -25.20 -9.80 15.22
C ASP A 314 -25.03 -8.74 14.12
N MET A 315 -25.97 -7.78 14.03
CA MET A 315 -25.88 -6.70 13.05
C MET A 315 -24.71 -5.75 13.33
N HIS A 316 -24.39 -5.49 14.61
CA HIS A 316 -23.20 -4.73 14.99
C HIS A 316 -21.92 -5.42 14.53
N ALA A 317 -21.75 -6.68 14.91
CA ALA A 317 -20.56 -7.46 14.58
C ALA A 317 -20.37 -7.55 13.06
N GLU A 318 -21.46 -7.67 12.32
CA GLU A 318 -21.39 -7.74 10.88
C GLU A 318 -20.99 -6.42 10.22
N LEU A 319 -21.55 -5.29 10.67
CA LEU A 319 -21.12 -3.96 10.21
C LEU A 319 -19.63 -3.73 10.49
N GLU A 320 -19.13 -4.19 11.64
CA GLU A 320 -17.69 -4.13 11.96
C GLU A 320 -16.83 -5.03 11.07
N VAL A 321 -17.30 -6.23 10.73
CA VAL A 321 -16.60 -7.14 9.81
C VAL A 321 -16.52 -6.52 8.41
N GLU A 322 -17.63 -5.97 7.89
CA GLU A 322 -17.61 -5.31 6.58
C GLU A 322 -16.76 -4.04 6.58
N LEU A 323 -16.79 -3.27 7.66
CA LEU A 323 -15.90 -2.11 7.83
C LEU A 323 -14.42 -2.50 7.78
N THR A 324 -14.07 -3.60 8.47
CA THR A 324 -12.71 -4.15 8.48
C THR A 324 -12.28 -4.60 7.09
N ARG A 325 -13.19 -5.24 6.34
CA ARG A 325 -12.94 -5.65 4.96
C ARG A 325 -12.72 -4.44 4.05
N VAL A 326 -13.55 -3.41 4.13
CA VAL A 326 -13.37 -2.21 3.30
C VAL A 326 -12.07 -1.48 3.67
N LYS A 327 -11.74 -1.37 4.96
CA LYS A 327 -10.45 -0.80 5.40
C LYS A 327 -9.26 -1.55 4.78
N ALA A 328 -9.31 -2.87 4.71
CA ALA A 328 -8.26 -3.69 4.11
C ALA A 328 -8.13 -3.47 2.59
N GLU A 329 -9.23 -3.22 1.87
CA GLU A 329 -9.19 -2.91 0.44
C GLU A 329 -8.62 -1.52 0.15
N VAL A 330 -8.99 -0.53 0.97
CA VAL A 330 -8.40 0.81 0.88
C VAL A 330 -6.89 0.72 1.16
N ARG A 331 -6.48 -0.04 2.18
CA ARG A 331 -5.06 -0.33 2.46
C ARG A 331 -4.35 -0.90 1.24
N GLN A 332 -4.90 -1.96 0.64
CA GLN A 332 -4.30 -2.63 -0.51
C GLN A 332 -4.15 -1.68 -1.71
N THR A 333 -5.11 -0.78 -1.90
CA THR A 333 -5.04 0.25 -2.95
C THR A 333 -3.84 1.17 -2.74
N PHE A 334 -3.66 1.71 -1.53
CA PHE A 334 -2.50 2.55 -1.20
C PHE A 334 -1.17 1.81 -1.28
N GLU A 335 -1.12 0.54 -0.84
CA GLU A 335 0.08 -0.30 -0.96
C GLU A 335 0.47 -0.55 -2.43
N THR A 336 -0.53 -0.74 -3.30
CA THR A 336 -0.31 -0.90 -4.74
C THR A 336 0.28 0.38 -5.33
N VAL A 337 -0.29 1.55 -4.99
CA VAL A 337 0.24 2.85 -5.42
C VAL A 337 1.69 3.06 -4.95
N ALA A 338 1.99 2.76 -3.69
CA ALA A 338 3.36 2.86 -3.17
C ALA A 338 4.34 1.97 -3.97
N THR A 339 3.90 0.76 -4.32
CA THR A 339 4.70 -0.21 -5.08
C THR A 339 4.95 0.25 -6.50
N ASP A 340 3.90 0.68 -7.19
CA ASP A 340 3.99 1.18 -8.57
C ASP A 340 4.92 2.39 -8.63
N ARG A 341 4.85 3.27 -7.63
CA ARG A 341 5.74 4.43 -7.53
C ARG A 341 7.19 4.02 -7.26
N ALA A 342 7.43 3.04 -6.39
CA ALA A 342 8.77 2.50 -6.16
C ALA A 342 9.39 1.88 -7.42
N GLN A 343 8.61 1.09 -8.15
CA GLN A 343 9.05 0.47 -9.42
C GLN A 343 9.27 1.49 -10.53
N ALA A 344 8.46 2.56 -10.59
CA ALA A 344 8.70 3.68 -11.50
C ALA A 344 10.03 4.35 -11.18
N LEU A 345 10.27 4.68 -9.90
CA LEU A 345 11.51 5.29 -9.43
C LEU A 345 12.74 4.42 -9.73
N GLU A 346 12.66 3.10 -9.51
CA GLU A 346 13.73 2.17 -9.86
C GLU A 346 14.06 2.19 -11.36
N ARG A 347 13.03 2.13 -12.22
CA ARG A 347 13.21 2.18 -13.68
C ARG A 347 13.85 3.48 -14.13
N GLU A 348 13.47 4.60 -13.51
CA GLU A 348 14.05 5.91 -13.76
C GLU A 348 15.51 5.98 -13.32
N PHE A 349 15.85 5.44 -12.15
CA PHE A 349 17.25 5.33 -11.73
C PHE A 349 18.08 4.50 -12.70
N GLN A 350 17.56 3.36 -13.17
CA GLN A 350 18.25 2.54 -14.16
C GLN A 350 18.41 3.26 -15.50
N ALA A 351 17.38 3.94 -15.99
CA ALA A 351 17.45 4.69 -17.24
C ALA A 351 18.40 5.88 -17.13
N GLY A 352 18.33 6.60 -16.01
CA GLY A 352 19.20 7.71 -15.67
C GLY A 352 20.67 7.32 -15.62
N MET A 353 20.98 6.21 -14.95
CA MET A 353 22.34 5.67 -14.89
C MET A 353 22.86 5.29 -16.28
N ARG A 354 22.06 4.60 -17.11
CA ARG A 354 22.47 4.29 -18.50
C ARG A 354 22.77 5.55 -19.30
N HIS A 355 21.91 6.57 -19.18
CA HIS A 355 22.11 7.84 -19.86
C HIS A 355 23.37 8.56 -19.39
N ALA A 356 23.63 8.57 -18.08
CA ALA A 356 24.85 9.15 -17.51
C ALA A 356 26.10 8.41 -18.02
N GLU A 357 26.09 7.07 -18.05
CA GLU A 357 27.18 6.27 -18.59
C GLU A 357 27.45 6.50 -20.08
N ASP A 358 26.39 6.61 -20.88
CA ASP A 358 26.49 6.88 -22.31
C ASP A 358 27.02 8.30 -22.57
N SER A 359 26.54 9.30 -21.83
CA SER A 359 26.98 10.70 -21.93
C SER A 359 28.42 10.90 -21.45
N GLY A 360 28.83 10.17 -20.40
CA GLY A 360 30.18 10.18 -19.85
C GLY A 360 31.19 9.39 -20.67
N GLN A 361 30.78 8.77 -21.79
CA GLN A 361 31.62 7.91 -22.63
C GLN A 361 32.28 6.77 -21.83
N VAL A 362 31.57 6.21 -20.85
CA VAL A 362 32.09 5.10 -20.03
C VAL A 362 32.33 3.88 -20.94
N PRO A 363 33.57 3.34 -21.02
CA PRO A 363 33.86 2.18 -21.85
C PRO A 363 32.99 0.99 -21.42
N SER A 364 32.53 0.18 -22.37
CA SER A 364 31.57 -0.91 -22.13
C SER A 364 31.98 -1.89 -21.03
N GLN A 365 33.28 -2.15 -20.88
CA GLN A 365 33.84 -3.03 -19.86
C GLN A 365 33.74 -2.48 -18.41
N TYR A 366 33.44 -1.19 -18.25
CA TYR A 366 33.27 -0.53 -16.95
C TYR A 366 31.84 -0.01 -16.72
N ARG A 367 30.90 -0.36 -17.61
CA ARG A 367 29.47 -0.03 -17.46
C ARG A 367 28.82 -0.91 -16.40
N ILE A 368 28.03 -0.26 -15.57
CA ILE A 368 27.28 -0.82 -14.45
C ILE A 368 26.03 -1.56 -14.97
N LEU A 369 25.39 -1.03 -16.02
CA LEU A 369 24.16 -1.58 -16.60
C LEU A 369 24.43 -2.09 -18.03
N GLY A 370 24.76 -3.37 -18.17
CA GLY A 370 24.86 -4.02 -19.49
C GLY A 370 26.21 -4.65 -19.84
N GLY A 371 27.14 -4.78 -18.89
CA GLY A 371 28.34 -5.58 -19.08
C GLY A 371 28.01 -7.07 -19.16
N ARG A 372 27.88 -7.60 -20.38
CA ARG A 372 28.05 -9.02 -20.66
C ARG A 372 29.22 -9.20 -21.62
#